data_AF-A0A383F1G5-F1
#
_entry.id   AF-A0A383F1G5-F1
#
_cell.length_a   1.000
_cell.length_b   1.000
_cell.length_c   1.000
_cell.angle_alpha   90.00
_cell.angle_beta   90.00
_cell.angle_gamma   90.00
#
_symmetry.space_group_name_H-M   'P 1'
#
loop_
_entity.id
_entity.type
_entity.pdbx_description
1 polymer ?
#
loop_
_entity_poly.entity_id
_entity_poly.type
_entity_poly.pdbx_seq_one_letter_code
_entity_poly.pdbx_strand_id
1 'polypeptide(L)'
;MAQENLEKHSRWDRIKSILSAAALLLAVIGGIAMAGGGALWLWANDLRDFGLGVMGVGLGIFIVAVIFSTVNVRQALSGQRGRFAINAIVMISAFVGIIVFINFISYSNVGRMDTTASKQFSLALQSV
;
A
#
# COMPACT_ATOMS: atom_id res chain seq x y z
N MET A 1 9.45 -43.38 25.44
CA MET A 1 8.35 -42.44 25.76
C MET A 1 8.82 -41.04 26.16
N ALA A 2 9.94 -40.84 26.87
CA ALA A 2 10.43 -39.48 27.20
C ALA A 2 11.12 -38.74 26.04
N GLN A 3 11.87 -39.44 25.17
CA GLN A 3 12.59 -38.80 24.06
C GLN A 3 11.68 -38.35 22.89
N GLU A 4 10.57 -39.05 22.66
CA GLU A 4 9.57 -38.69 21.63
C GLU A 4 8.86 -37.35 21.95
N ASN A 5 8.63 -37.05 23.23
CA ASN A 5 8.02 -35.78 23.65
C ASN A 5 8.96 -34.57 23.45
N LEU A 6 10.27 -34.77 23.59
CA LEU A 6 11.28 -33.72 23.33
C LEU A 6 11.43 -33.44 21.83
N GLU A 7 11.37 -34.48 20.99
CA GLU A 7 11.41 -34.34 19.53
C GLU A 7 10.15 -33.65 18.98
N LYS A 8 8.98 -34.01 19.52
CA LYS A 8 7.70 -33.40 19.13
C LYS A 8 7.71 -31.90 19.40
N HIS A 9 8.16 -31.45 20.57
CA HIS A 9 8.24 -30.02 20.91
C HIS A 9 9.10 -29.23 19.91
N SER A 10 10.29 -29.75 19.61
CA SER A 10 11.25 -29.19 18.65
C SER A 10 10.69 -29.09 17.21
N ARG A 11 9.85 -30.03 16.77
CA ARG A 11 9.22 -29.98 15.43
C ARG A 11 8.11 -28.92 15.35
N TRP A 12 7.27 -28.80 16.38
CA TRP A 12 6.19 -27.81 16.41
C TRP A 12 6.71 -26.37 16.47
N ASP A 13 7.79 -26.15 17.21
CA ASP A 13 8.42 -24.82 17.32
C ASP A 13 9.08 -24.41 16.00
N ARG A 14 9.71 -25.36 15.28
CA ARG A 14 10.20 -25.13 13.92
C ARG A 14 9.07 -24.79 12.94
N ILE A 15 7.98 -25.56 12.93
CA ILE A 15 6.85 -25.31 12.02
C ILE A 15 6.23 -23.93 12.27
N LYS A 16 6.03 -23.55 13.54
CA LYS A 16 5.54 -22.21 13.90
C LYS A 16 6.50 -21.10 13.46
N SER A 17 7.81 -21.31 13.57
CA SER A 17 8.81 -20.32 13.14
C SER A 17 8.81 -20.09 11.62
N ILE A 18 8.69 -21.16 10.83
CA ILE A 18 8.65 -21.08 9.36
C ILE A 18 7.33 -20.43 8.92
N LEU A 19 6.22 -20.80 9.56
CA LEU A 19 4.91 -20.22 9.29
C LEU A 19 4.88 -18.72 9.61
N SER A 20 5.51 -18.31 10.70
CA SER A 20 5.67 -16.90 11.05
C SER A 20 6.55 -16.14 10.06
N ALA A 21 7.66 -16.73 9.61
CA ALA A 21 8.54 -16.12 8.63
C ALA A 21 7.83 -15.94 7.27
N ALA A 22 7.07 -16.95 6.85
CA ALA A 22 6.23 -16.90 5.66
C ALA A 22 5.11 -15.84 5.80
N ALA A 23 4.50 -15.73 6.99
CA ALA A 23 3.50 -14.71 7.26
C ALA A 23 4.06 -13.29 7.09
N LEU A 24 5.33 -13.05 7.45
CA LEU A 24 5.96 -11.75 7.26
C LEU A 24 6.14 -11.40 5.77
N LEU A 25 6.57 -12.38 4.95
CA LEU A 25 6.65 -12.22 3.50
C LEU A 25 5.27 -11.98 2.87
N LEU A 26 4.25 -12.74 3.31
CA LEU A 26 2.87 -12.56 2.85
C LEU A 26 2.32 -11.17 3.22
N ALA A 27 2.65 -10.64 4.39
CA ALA A 27 2.25 -9.28 4.79
C ALA A 27 2.85 -8.22 3.85
N VAL A 28 4.13 -8.36 3.50
CA VAL A 28 4.79 -7.44 2.57
C VAL A 28 4.17 -7.53 1.17
N ILE A 29 3.95 -8.75 0.67
CA ILE A 29 3.33 -8.97 -0.64
C ILE A 29 1.90 -8.41 -0.66
N GLY A 30 1.09 -8.68 0.36
CA GLY A 30 -0.26 -8.14 0.49
C GLY A 30 -0.28 -6.62 0.57
N GLY A 31 0.66 -6.02 1.31
CA GLY A 31 0.82 -4.58 1.39
C GLY A 31 1.20 -3.93 0.06
N ILE A 32 2.14 -4.53 -0.69
CA ILE A 32 2.52 -4.05 -2.02
C ILE A 32 1.36 -4.19 -3.00
N ALA A 33 0.63 -5.30 -2.96
CA ALA A 33 -0.55 -5.51 -3.80
C ALA A 33 -1.65 -4.49 -3.49
N MET A 34 -1.90 -4.17 -2.22
CA MET A 34 -2.84 -3.10 -1.84
C MET A 34 -2.40 -1.73 -2.34
N ALA A 35 -1.12 -1.39 -2.18
CA ALA A 35 -0.57 -0.11 -2.65
C ALA A 35 -0.64 0.00 -4.17
N GLY A 36 -0.26 -1.06 -4.89
CA GLY A 36 -0.33 -1.14 -6.34
C GLY A 36 -1.76 -1.10 -6.88
N GLY A 37 -2.68 -1.86 -6.29
CA GLY A 37 -4.10 -1.83 -6.65
C GLY A 37 -4.74 -0.46 -6.40
N GLY A 38 -4.40 0.20 -5.28
CA GLY A 38 -4.85 1.55 -4.98
C GLY A 38 -4.31 2.59 -5.96
N ALA A 39 -3.03 2.49 -6.33
CA ALA A 39 -2.43 3.32 -7.37
C ALA A 39 -3.14 3.16 -8.73
N LEU A 40 -3.43 1.93 -9.14
CA LEU A 40 -4.19 1.65 -10.37
C LEU A 40 -5.59 2.25 -10.30
N TRP A 41 -6.28 2.12 -9.17
CA TRP A 41 -7.62 2.67 -8.99
C TRP A 41 -7.66 4.20 -9.06
N LEU A 42 -6.61 4.87 -8.59
CA LEU A 42 -6.51 6.34 -8.62
C LEU A 42 -6.15 6.89 -10.01
N TRP A 43 -5.21 6.25 -10.71
CA TRP A 43 -4.67 6.80 -11.96
C TRP A 43 -5.30 6.26 -13.24
N ALA A 44 -5.73 5.00 -13.26
CA ALA A 44 -6.18 4.33 -14.48
C ALA A 44 -7.70 4.10 -14.44
N ASN A 45 -8.46 5.05 -15.00
CA ASN A 45 -9.92 4.97 -15.05
C ASN A 45 -10.42 3.68 -15.72
N ASP A 46 -9.77 3.24 -16.80
CA ASP A 46 -10.13 2.01 -17.52
C ASP A 46 -9.78 0.73 -16.75
N LEU A 47 -8.88 0.80 -15.75
CA LEU A 47 -8.43 -0.35 -14.96
C LEU A 47 -8.96 -0.31 -13.51
N ARG A 48 -9.92 0.55 -13.19
CA ARG A 48 -10.45 0.68 -11.82
C ARG A 48 -10.99 -0.63 -11.26
N ASP A 49 -11.74 -1.38 -12.06
CA ASP A 49 -12.31 -2.67 -11.65
C ASP A 49 -11.22 -3.72 -11.40
N PHE A 50 -10.18 -3.71 -12.24
CA PHE A 50 -9.00 -4.55 -12.05
C PHE A 50 -8.21 -4.14 -10.79
N GLY A 51 -8.02 -2.84 -10.57
CA GLY A 51 -7.36 -2.28 -9.38
C GLY A 51 -8.08 -2.64 -8.08
N LEU A 52 -9.42 -2.61 -8.07
CA LEU A 52 -10.24 -3.07 -6.96
C LEU A 52 -10.04 -4.56 -6.68
N GLY A 53 -9.99 -5.39 -7.72
CA GLY A 53 -9.69 -6.82 -7.59
C GLY A 53 -8.32 -7.08 -6.96
N VAL A 54 -7.28 -6.38 -7.44
CA VAL A 54 -5.92 -6.48 -6.90
C VAL A 54 -5.85 -5.98 -5.44
N MET A 55 -6.54 -4.88 -5.11
CA MET A 55 -6.67 -4.42 -3.72
C MET A 55 -7.35 -5.44 -2.83
N GLY A 56 -8.45 -6.04 -3.29
CA GLY A 56 -9.22 -7.03 -2.52
C GLY A 56 -8.39 -8.29 -2.22
N VAL A 57 -7.67 -8.81 -3.22
CA VAL A 57 -6.76 -9.95 -3.05
C VAL A 57 -5.59 -9.58 -2.12
N GLY A 58 -4.99 -8.41 -2.31
CA GLY A 58 -3.93 -7.90 -1.45
C GLY A 58 -4.36 -7.78 0.01
N LEU A 59 -5.56 -7.24 0.26
CA LEU A 59 -6.16 -7.11 1.59
C LEU A 59 -6.38 -8.50 2.23
N GLY A 60 -6.91 -9.46 1.47
CA GLY A 60 -7.12 -10.83 1.96
C GLY A 60 -5.81 -11.48 2.42
N ILE A 61 -4.77 -11.41 1.60
CA ILE A 61 -3.43 -11.93 1.92
C ILE A 61 -2.85 -11.22 3.15
N PHE A 62 -3.00 -9.89 3.22
CA PHE A 62 -2.51 -9.09 4.34
C PHE A 62 -3.18 -9.44 5.67
N ILE A 63 -4.51 -9.60 5.69
CA ILE A 63 -5.26 -9.98 6.89
C ILE A 63 -4.80 -11.35 7.39
N VAL A 64 -4.72 -12.34 6.50
CA VAL A 64 -4.23 -13.68 6.83
C VAL A 64 -2.82 -13.58 7.43
N ALA A 65 -1.92 -12.86 6.78
CA ALA A 65 -0.56 -12.65 7.25
C ALA A 65 -0.47 -12.02 8.65
N VAL A 66 -1.28 -11.00 8.94
CA VAL A 66 -1.31 -10.33 10.25
C VAL A 66 -1.79 -11.27 11.36
N ILE A 67 -2.84 -12.05 11.09
CA ILE A 67 -3.37 -13.03 12.05
C ILE A 67 -2.30 -14.06 12.42
N PHE A 68 -1.57 -14.59 11.43
CA PHE A 68 -0.51 -15.58 11.66
C PHE A 68 0.78 -15.00 12.27
N SER A 69 1.04 -13.69 12.13
CA SER A 69 2.30 -13.05 12.53
C SER A 69 2.24 -12.25 13.85
N THR A 70 1.08 -12.23 14.53
CA THR A 70 0.80 -11.37 15.71
C THR A 70 1.82 -11.48 16.85
N VAL A 71 2.51 -12.61 17.01
CA VAL A 71 3.53 -12.79 18.07
C VAL A 71 4.88 -12.15 17.73
N ASN A 72 5.27 -12.09 16.44
CA ASN A 72 6.59 -11.59 16.02
C ASN A 72 6.57 -10.14 15.51
N VAL A 73 5.44 -9.68 14.97
CA VAL A 73 5.29 -8.30 14.44
C VAL A 73 5.44 -7.25 15.54
N ARG A 74 4.96 -7.53 16.76
CA ARG A 74 5.08 -6.61 17.91
C ARG A 74 6.53 -6.38 18.36
N GLN A 75 7.39 -7.40 18.31
CA GLN A 75 8.81 -7.23 18.68
C GLN A 75 9.62 -6.49 17.60
N ALA A 76 9.31 -6.72 16.32
CA ALA A 76 9.96 -6.02 15.22
C ALA A 76 9.59 -4.52 15.15
N LEU A 77 8.34 -4.17 15.47
CA LEU A 77 7.86 -2.78 15.46
C LEU A 77 8.21 -1.99 16.73
N SER A 78 8.38 -2.63 17.88
CA SER A 78 8.66 -1.93 19.14
C SER A 78 10.12 -1.53 19.33
N GLY A 79 11.04 -2.08 18.53
CA GLY A 79 12.45 -1.70 18.55
C GLY A 79 12.72 -0.29 18.01
N GLN A 80 13.90 0.27 18.31
CA GLN A 80 14.31 1.61 17.83
C GLN A 80 14.27 1.75 16.30
N ARG A 81 14.49 0.65 15.57
CA ARG A 81 14.35 0.58 14.10
C ARG A 81 12.90 0.75 13.62
N GLY A 82 11.92 0.29 14.40
CA GLY A 82 10.50 0.44 14.06
C GLY A 82 10.03 1.89 14.07
N ARG A 83 10.56 2.73 14.98
CA ARG A 83 10.24 4.17 15.03
C ARG A 83 10.69 4.92 13.77
N PHE A 84 11.88 4.61 13.26
CA PHE A 84 12.38 5.20 12.02
C PHE A 84 11.55 4.78 10.81
N ALA A 85 11.15 3.50 10.74
CA ALA A 85 10.27 3.01 9.69
C ALA A 85 8.91 3.70 9.70
N ILE A 86 8.30 3.92 10.88
CA ILE A 86 7.02 4.62 11.01
C ILE A 86 7.13 6.07 10.53
N ASN A 87 8.17 6.80 10.94
CA ASN A 87 8.36 8.18 10.45
C ASN A 87 8.54 8.24 8.93
N ALA A 88 9.31 7.31 8.35
CA ALA A 88 9.47 7.24 6.91
C ALA A 88 8.14 6.93 6.20
N ILE A 89 7.34 6.00 6.74
CA ILE A 89 6.01 5.66 6.20
C ILE A 89 5.08 6.87 6.24
N VAL A 90 5.08 7.63 7.34
CA VAL A 90 4.28 8.87 7.46
C VAL A 90 4.71 9.90 6.42
N MET A 91 6.01 10.08 6.19
CA MET A 91 6.49 11.01 5.15
C MET A 91 6.13 10.54 3.74
N ILE A 92 6.28 9.25 3.44
CA ILE A 92 5.95 8.68 2.13
C ILE A 92 4.43 8.78 1.88
N SER A 93 3.60 8.45 2.87
CA SER A 93 2.14 8.52 2.72
C SER A 93 1.67 9.96 2.54
N ALA A 94 2.25 10.92 3.26
CA ALA A 94 1.98 12.35 3.05
C ALA A 94 2.38 12.81 1.65
N PHE A 95 3.58 12.43 1.18
CA PHE A 95 4.06 12.79 -0.17
C PHE A 95 3.16 12.22 -1.27
N VAL A 96 2.80 10.94 -1.19
CA VAL A 96 1.87 10.30 -2.13
C VAL A 96 0.49 10.95 -2.07
N GLY A 97 -0.01 11.25 -0.87
CA GLY A 97 -1.28 11.94 -0.67
C GLY A 97 -1.33 13.31 -1.34
N ILE A 98 -0.26 14.09 -1.24
CA ILE A 98 -0.13 15.38 -1.92
C ILE A 98 -0.19 15.21 -3.45
N ILE A 99 0.56 14.26 -4.01
CA ILE A 99 0.56 13.99 -5.45
C ILE A 99 -0.84 13.63 -5.94
N VAL A 100 -1.52 12.72 -5.23
CA VAL A 100 -2.89 12.30 -5.56
C VAL A 100 -3.86 13.49 -5.47
N PHE A 101 -3.73 14.33 -4.45
CA PHE A 101 -4.56 15.51 -4.27
C PHE A 101 -4.37 16.54 -5.40
N ILE A 102 -3.11 16.83 -5.77
CA ILE A 102 -2.79 17.69 -6.92
C ILE A 102 -3.36 17.10 -8.20
N ASN A 103 -3.21 15.79 -8.41
CA ASN A 103 -3.75 15.11 -9.58
C ASN A 103 -5.28 15.22 -9.65
N PHE A 104 -5.96 15.03 -8.52
CA PHE A 104 -7.41 15.20 -8.42
C PHE A 104 -7.84 16.62 -8.80
N ILE A 105 -7.20 17.65 -8.23
CA ILE A 105 -7.48 19.05 -8.57
C ILE A 105 -7.22 19.30 -10.06
N SER A 106 -6.11 18.82 -10.59
CA SER A 106 -5.75 18.99 -12.01
C SER A 106 -6.73 18.31 -12.95
N TYR A 107 -7.28 17.15 -12.56
CA TYR A 107 -8.29 16.46 -13.35
C TYR A 107 -9.63 17.21 -13.33
N SER A 108 -10.04 17.75 -12.17
CA SER A 108 -11.28 18.54 -12.05
C SER A 108 -11.18 19.92 -12.68
N ASN A 109 -9.97 20.50 -12.75
CA ASN A 109 -9.73 21.85 -13.25
C ASN A 109 -8.92 21.80 -14.55
N VAL A 110 -9.52 21.30 -15.62
CA VAL A 110 -8.92 21.34 -16.97
C VAL A 110 -8.95 22.78 -17.50
N GLY A 111 -7.98 23.58 -17.09
CA GLY A 111 -7.72 24.90 -17.66
C GLY A 111 -7.16 24.76 -19.07
N ARG A 112 -7.98 24.96 -20.10
CA ARG A 112 -7.53 25.00 -21.49
C ARG A 112 -6.79 26.32 -21.74
N MET A 113 -5.47 26.32 -21.50
CA MET A 113 -4.62 27.44 -21.87
C MET A 113 -4.33 27.37 -23.37
N ASP A 114 -4.90 28.32 -24.13
CA ASP A 114 -4.57 28.48 -25.54
C ASP A 114 -3.18 29.11 -25.69
N THR A 115 -2.23 28.32 -26.21
CA THR A 115 -0.84 28.73 -26.48
C THR A 115 -0.65 29.27 -27.91
N THR A 116 -1.71 29.34 -28.71
CA THR A 116 -1.65 29.89 -30.08
C THR A 116 -1.43 31.40 -30.04
N ALA A 117 -0.65 31.93 -30.99
CA ALA A 117 -0.32 33.37 -31.06
C ALA A 117 -1.57 34.28 -31.12
N SER A 118 -2.65 33.82 -31.75
CA SER A 118 -3.91 34.54 -31.87
C SER A 118 -4.87 34.35 -30.70
N LYS A 119 -4.59 33.45 -29.74
CA LYS A 119 -5.50 33.07 -28.64
C LYS A 119 -6.94 32.81 -29.09
N GLN A 120 -7.11 32.27 -30.31
CA GLN A 120 -8.40 32.12 -30.97
C GLN A 120 -9.37 31.16 -30.27
N PHE A 121 -8.88 30.31 -29.36
CA PHE A 121 -9.66 29.40 -28.53
C PHE A 121 -9.71 29.84 -27.05
N SER A 122 -9.24 31.05 -26.74
CA SER A 122 -9.31 31.63 -25.40
C SER A 122 -10.60 32.42 -25.22
N LEU A 123 -11.13 32.44 -24.00
CA LEU A 123 -12.32 33.22 -23.66
C LEU A 123 -12.00 34.72 -23.79
N ALA A 124 -12.91 35.48 -24.39
CA ALA A 124 -12.76 36.93 -24.53
C ALA A 124 -12.79 37.63 -23.15
N LEU A 125 -11.98 38.68 -23.01
CA LEU A 125 -11.94 39.49 -21.78
C LEU A 125 -13.25 40.29 -21.67
N GLN A 126 -14.01 40.09 -20.59
CA GLN A 126 -15.23 40.86 -20.34
C GLN A 126 -14.85 42.28 -19.90
N SER A 127 -15.19 43.29 -20.71
CA SER A 127 -15.12 44.70 -20.32
C SER A 127 -16.30 45.08 -19.45
N VAL A 128 -16.04 45.79 -18.34
CA VAL A 128 -17.05 46.51 -17.54
C VAL A 128 -17.35 47.87 -18.12
#